data_AF-A0A1W5XRG1-F1
#
_entry.id   AF-A0A1W5XRG1-F1
#
_cell.length_a   1.000
_cell.length_b   1.000
_cell.length_c   1.000
_cell.angle_alpha   90.00
_cell.angle_beta   90.00
_cell.angle_gamma   90.00
#
_symmetry.space_group_name_H-M   'P 1'
#
loop_
_entity.id
_entity.type
_entity.pdbx_description
1 polymer ?
#
loop_
_entity_poly.entity_id
_entity_poly.type
_entity_poly.pdbx_seq_one_letter_code
_entity_poly.pdbx_strand_id
1 'polypeptide(L)' 'MHAMYARTRRWWTGLRAAAVDDRGMTTAEYAMGTLAACALAVVLYRIVTSQAVKSMLQSVLERALHAPF' A
#
# COMPACT_ATOMS: atom_id res chain seq x y z
N MET A 1 38.08 9.52 -1.20
CA MET A 1 36.86 9.01 -1.88
C MET A 1 36.67 7.48 -1.79
N HIS A 2 37.55 6.68 -1.15
CA HIS A 2 37.40 5.21 -1.03
C HIS A 2 36.79 4.73 0.31
N ALA A 3 36.83 5.54 1.38
CA ALA A 3 36.31 5.16 2.71
C ALA A 3 34.77 5.07 2.78
N MET A 4 34.05 5.74 1.86
CA MET A 4 32.59 5.77 1.83
C MET A 4 32.00 4.44 1.31
N TYR A 5 32.72 3.77 0.41
CA TYR A 5 32.33 2.46 -0.14
C TYR A 5 32.48 1.33 0.88
N ALA A 6 33.46 1.42 1.79
CA ALA A 6 33.64 0.43 2.85
C ALA A 6 32.53 0.52 3.92
N ARG A 7 32.03 1.74 4.19
CA ARG A 7 30.96 2.00 5.15
C ARG A 7 29.61 1.48 4.67
N THR A 8 29.27 1.70 3.41
CA THR A 8 28.04 1.16 2.82
C THR A 8 28.07 -0.37 2.83
N ARG A 9 29.17 -1.00 2.40
CA ARG A 9 29.29 -2.47 2.39
C ARG A 9 29.07 -3.10 3.77
N ARG A 10 29.60 -2.51 4.86
CA ARG A 10 29.36 -2.99 6.24
C ARG A 10 27.90 -2.87 6.68
N TRP A 11 27.23 -1.79 6.28
CA TRP A 11 25.80 -1.59 6.54
C TRP A 11 24.94 -2.64 5.81
N TRP A 12 25.25 -2.90 4.53
CA TRP A 12 24.59 -3.93 3.72
C TRP A 12 24.81 -5.35 4.27
N THR A 13 26.00 -5.66 4.78
CA THR A 13 26.25 -6.96 5.44
C THR A 13 25.50 -7.11 6.76
N GLY A 14 25.36 -6.02 7.54
CA GLY A 14 24.57 -6.02 8.78
C GLY A 14 23.08 -6.24 8.53
N LEU A 15 22.53 -5.59 7.50
CA LEU A 15 21.14 -5.79 7.06
C LEU A 15 20.88 -7.22 6.57
N ARG A 16 21.82 -7.81 5.82
CA ARG A 16 21.72 -9.22 5.40
C ARG A 16 21.81 -10.20 6.57
N ALA A 17 22.70 -9.95 7.53
CA ALA A 17 22.80 -10.79 8.73
C ALA A 17 21.53 -10.71 9.59
N ALA A 18 20.93 -9.52 9.71
CA ALA A 18 19.64 -9.34 10.39
C ALA A 18 18.46 -10.01 9.64
N ALA A 19 18.52 -10.09 8.31
CA ALA A 19 17.53 -10.80 7.50
C ALA A 19 17.66 -12.33 7.57
N VAL A 20 18.80 -12.87 8.02
CA VAL A 20 19.02 -14.31 8.27
C VAL A 20 18.53 -14.72 9.66
N ASP A 21 18.21 -13.77 10.55
CA ASP A 21 17.53 -14.07 11.81
C ASP A 21 16.04 -14.31 11.55
N ASP A 22 15.61 -15.58 11.60
CA ASP A 22 14.22 -16.00 11.37
C ASP A 22 13.22 -15.32 12.32
N ARG A 23 13.69 -14.77 13.46
CA ARG A 23 12.85 -13.99 14.38
C ARG A 23 12.35 -12.69 13.76
N GLY A 24 13.12 -12.08 12.86
CA GLY A 24 12.74 -10.86 12.13
C GLY A 24 11.87 -11.14 10.89
N MET A 25 11.99 -12.33 10.32
CA MET A 25 11.25 -12.75 9.12
C MET A 25 9.74 -12.77 9.40
N THR A 26 9.32 -13.36 10.51
CA THR A 26 7.90 -13.41 10.91
C THR A 26 7.33 -12.02 11.24
N THR A 27 8.08 -11.12 11.90
CA THR A 27 7.59 -9.76 12.23
C THR A 27 7.48 -8.88 10.98
N ALA A 28 8.42 -8.99 10.05
CA ALA A 28 8.40 -8.26 8.78
C ALA A 28 7.24 -8.71 7.88
N GLU A 29 6.90 -10.00 7.86
CA GLU A 29 5.76 -10.54 7.12
C GLU A 29 4.43 -9.90 7.57
N TYR A 30 4.19 -9.83 8.89
CA TYR A 30 2.98 -9.20 9.41
C TYR A 30 2.94 -7.69 9.11
N ALA A 31 4.06 -6.98 9.28
CA ALA A 31 4.13 -5.56 8.98
C ALA A 31 3.89 -5.25 7.50
N MET A 32 4.50 -6.03 6.60
CA MET A 32 4.28 -5.92 5.15
C MET A 32 2.86 -6.29 4.77
N GLY A 33 2.23 -7.25 5.46
CA GLY A 33 0.80 -7.56 5.29
C GLY A 33 -0.10 -6.36 5.56
N THR A 34 0.13 -5.64 6.66
CA THR A 34 -0.61 -4.39 6.95
C THR A 34 -0.33 -3.31 5.91
N LEU A 35 0.93 -3.11 5.51
CA LEU A 35 1.29 -2.13 4.48
C LEU A 35 0.61 -2.43 3.13
N ALA A 36 0.57 -3.70 2.72
CA ALA A 36 -0.14 -4.12 1.51
C ALA A 36 -1.64 -3.82 1.60
N ALA A 37 -2.27 -4.12 2.74
CA ALA A 37 -3.68 -3.81 2.97
C ALA A 37 -3.95 -2.30 2.95
N CYS A 38 -3.09 -1.48 3.58
CA CYS A 38 -3.19 -0.03 3.55
C CYS A 38 -3.04 0.52 2.13
N ALA A 39 -2.09 0.01 1.35
CA ALA A 39 -1.90 0.42 -0.04
C ALA A 39 -3.15 0.13 -0.89
N LEU A 40 -3.73 -1.07 -0.75
CA LEU A 40 -4.99 -1.42 -1.40
C LEU A 40 -6.13 -0.50 -0.99
N ALA A 41 -6.26 -0.20 0.31
CA ALA A 41 -7.29 0.70 0.83
C ALA A 41 -7.18 2.11 0.22
N VAL A 42 -5.96 2.63 0.07
CA VAL A 42 -5.72 3.93 -0.59
C VAL A 42 -6.15 3.89 -2.06
N VAL A 43 -5.80 2.83 -2.79
CA VAL A 43 -6.23 2.68 -4.19
C VAL A 43 -7.75 2.62 -4.30
N LEU A 44 -8.41 1.81 -3.47
CA LEU A 44 -9.88 1.72 -3.43
C LEU A 44 -10.53 3.06 -3.09
N TYR A 45 -9.97 3.79 -2.12
CA TYR A 45 -10.44 5.13 -1.77
C TYR A 45 -10.35 6.07 -2.98
N ARG A 46 -9.26 6.05 -3.74
CA ARG A 46 -9.10 6.87 -4.96
C ARG A 46 -10.12 6.48 -6.03
N ILE A 47 -10.39 5.19 -6.22
CA ILE A 47 -11.39 4.71 -7.17
C ILE A 47 -12.78 5.21 -6.78
N VAL A 48 -13.21 4.96 -5.54
CA VAL A 48 -14.56 5.30 -5.06
C VAL A 48 -14.76 6.83 -4.97
N THR A 49 -13.69 7.59 -4.71
CA THR A 49 -13.77 9.07 -4.68
C THR A 49 -13.58 9.74 -6.04
N SER A 50 -13.34 8.97 -7.11
CA SER A 50 -13.17 9.48 -8.46
C SER A 50 -14.44 10.12 -9.01
N GLN A 51 -14.28 11.05 -9.96
CA GLN A 51 -15.41 11.71 -10.62
C GLN A 51 -16.29 10.72 -11.40
N ALA A 52 -15.68 9.71 -12.03
CA ALA A 52 -16.41 8.69 -12.78
C ALA A 52 -17.36 7.89 -11.88
N VAL A 53 -16.91 7.45 -10.70
CA VAL A 53 -17.76 6.72 -9.75
C VAL A 53 -18.86 7.62 -9.19
N LYS A 54 -18.55 8.88 -8.87
CA LYS A 54 -19.52 9.85 -8.40
C LYS A 54 -20.61 10.14 -9.43
N SER A 55 -20.25 10.36 -10.70
CA SER A 55 -21.22 10.63 -11.76
C SER A 55 -22.10 9.43 -12.07
N MET A 56 -21.54 8.21 -12.05
CA MET A 56 -22.32 6.98 -12.17
C MET A 56 -23.32 6.84 -11.03
N LEU A 57 -22.90 7.07 -9.79
CA LEU A 57 -23.79 6.99 -8.64
C LEU A 57 -24.89 8.06 -8.70
N GLN A 58 -24.54 9.29 -9.07
CA GLN A 58 -25.51 10.36 -9.28
C GLN A 58 -26.54 9.99 -10.34
N SER A 59 -26.12 9.44 -11.48
CA SER A 59 -27.04 8.99 -12.54
C SER A 59 -27.98 7.87 -12.06
N VAL A 60 -27.49 6.93 -11.24
CA VAL A 60 -28.33 5.89 -10.63
C VAL A 60 -29.38 6.52 -9.72
N LEU A 61 -28.98 7.47 -8.87
CA LEU A 61 -29.88 8.16 -7.94
C LEU A 61 -30.93 9.00 -8.67
N GLU A 62 -30.55 9.74 -9.71
CA GLU A 62 -31.48 10.53 -10.53
C GLU A 62 -32.53 9.65 -11.20
N ARG A 63 -32.14 8.49 -11.75
CA ARG A 63 -33.09 7.52 -12.32
C ARG A 63 -34.03 6.95 -11.27
N ALA A 64 -33.53 6.66 -10.08
CA ALA A 64 -34.35 6.14 -8.98
C ALA A 64 -35.38 7.18 -8.50
N LEU A 65 -35.00 8.47 -8.47
CA LEU A 65 -35.89 9.55 -8.03
C LEU A 65 -36.95 9.91 -9.07
N HIS A 66 -36.64 9.79 -10.36
CA HIS A 66 -37.59 10.04 -11.45
C HIS A 66 -38.34 8.78 -11.91
N ALA A 67 -38.14 7.64 -11.25
CA ALA A 67 -38.90 6.44 -11.55
C ALA A 67 -40.38 6.68 -11.22
N PRO A 68 -41.31 6.46 -12.17
CA PRO A 68 -42.72 6.55 -11.88
C PRO A 68 -43.09 5.49 -10.83
N PHE A 69 -43.80 5.90 -9.79
CA PHE A 69 -44.30 5.01 -8.74
C PHE A 69 -45.41 4.11 -9.27
#